data_AF-A0A0G1R511-F1
#
_entry.id   AF-A0A0G1R511-F1
#
_cell.length_a   1.000
_cell.length_b   1.000
_cell.length_c   1.000
_cell.angle_alpha   90.00
_cell.angle_beta   90.00
_cell.angle_gamma   90.00
#
_symmetry.space_group_name_H-M   'P 1'
#
loop_
_entity.id
_entity.type
_entity.pdbx_description
1 polymer ?
#
loop_
_entity_poly.entity_id
_entity_poly.type
_entity_poly.pdbx_seq_one_letter_code
_entity_poly.pdbx_strand_id
1 'polypeptide(L)'
;MRKWTHDELHLLMEKDSALKLKSDRVHAIPQISVDERKQGKIKMMELYTEAVGCKRVDEAKEFVEKVFACMKRGAGLEHIHDEYATKKLCHSPLGNDYVCFCEPAV
;
A
#
# COMPACT_ATOMS: atom_id res chain seq x y z
N MET A 1 15.54 0.26 -5.87
CA MET A 1 14.21 0.81 -5.50
C MET A 1 13.40 0.89 -6.78
N ARG A 2 12.15 0.45 -6.75
CA ARG A 2 11.18 0.62 -7.83
C ARG A 2 9.97 1.38 -7.27
N LYS A 3 9.39 2.27 -8.08
CA LYS A 3 8.21 3.05 -7.71
C LYS A 3 7.13 2.81 -8.75
N TRP A 4 5.89 2.70 -8.29
CA TRP A 4 4.69 2.70 -9.11
C TRP A 4 3.74 3.76 -8.60
N THR A 5 3.18 4.52 -9.52
CA THR A 5 2.03 5.38 -9.29
C THR A 5 0.77 4.54 -9.10
N HIS A 6 -0.27 5.17 -8.56
CA HIS A 6 -1.59 4.55 -8.45
C HIS A 6 -2.07 3.95 -9.78
N ASP A 7 -2.00 4.70 -10.88
CA ASP A 7 -2.47 4.25 -12.19
C ASP A 7 -1.65 3.06 -12.72
N GLU A 8 -0.33 3.07 -12.53
CA GLU A 8 0.52 1.93 -12.91
C GLU A 8 0.19 0.66 -12.13
N LEU A 9 -0.15 0.78 -10.84
CA LEU A 9 -0.59 -0.35 -10.02
C LEU A 9 -1.92 -0.92 -10.54
N HIS A 10 -2.85 -0.06 -10.92
CA HIS A 10 -4.11 -0.48 -11.53
C HIS A 10 -3.89 -1.18 -12.88
N LEU A 11 -3.01 -0.65 -13.73
CA LEU A 11 -2.65 -1.30 -15.00
C LEU A 11 -1.98 -2.67 -14.80
N LEU A 12 -1.19 -2.85 -13.74
CA LEU A 12 -0.63 -4.17 -13.39
C LEU A 12 -1.73 -5.15 -12.98
N MET A 13 -2.67 -4.71 -12.15
CA MET A 13 -3.79 -5.54 -11.72
C MET A 13 -4.75 -5.87 -12.87
N GLU A 14 -4.98 -4.96 -13.83
CA GLU A 14 -5.85 -5.23 -14.99
C GLU A 14 -5.34 -6.36 -15.89
N LYS A 15 -4.03 -6.59 -15.91
CA LYS A 15 -3.41 -7.69 -16.67
C LYS A 15 -3.59 -9.06 -16.01
N ASP A 16 -4.01 -9.10 -14.75
CA ASP A 16 -4.31 -10.30 -13.99
C ASP A 16 -5.77 -10.28 -13.53
N SER A 17 -6.61 -11.10 -14.18
CA SER A 17 -8.04 -11.12 -13.92
C SER A 17 -8.41 -11.49 -12.48
N ALA A 18 -7.57 -12.27 -11.79
CA ALA A 18 -7.79 -12.62 -10.40
C ALA A 18 -7.47 -11.43 -9.48
N LEU A 19 -6.35 -10.73 -9.72
CA LEU A 19 -6.00 -9.51 -8.99
C LEU A 19 -7.00 -8.38 -9.21
N LYS A 20 -7.44 -8.16 -10.46
CA LYS A 20 -8.48 -7.17 -10.77
C LYS A 20 -9.76 -7.44 -10.00
N LEU A 21 -10.24 -8.70 -10.00
CA LEU A 21 -11.43 -9.08 -9.27
C LEU A 21 -11.30 -8.86 -7.76
N LYS A 22 -10.12 -9.17 -7.17
CA LYS A 22 -9.85 -8.87 -5.75
C LYS A 22 -9.87 -7.36 -5.49
N SER A 23 -9.24 -6.56 -6.36
CA SER A 23 -9.21 -5.10 -6.25
C SER A 23 -10.61 -4.50 -6.30
N ASP A 24 -11.46 -4.93 -7.23
CA ASP A 24 -12.84 -4.46 -7.36
C ASP A 24 -13.65 -4.77 -6.09
N ARG A 25 -13.46 -5.97 -5.51
CA ARG A 25 -14.11 -6.34 -4.25
C ARG A 25 -13.69 -5.43 -3.11
N VAL A 26 -12.40 -5.05 -3.02
CA VAL A 26 -11.92 -4.15 -1.98
C VAL A 26 -12.49 -2.73 -2.17
N HIS A 27 -12.56 -2.24 -3.41
CA HIS A 27 -13.15 -0.94 -3.72
C HIS A 27 -14.66 -0.88 -3.46
N ALA A 28 -15.35 -2.01 -3.57
CA ALA A 28 -16.78 -2.11 -3.25
C ALA A 28 -17.09 -2.12 -1.74
N ILE A 29 -16.09 -2.27 -0.86
CA ILE A 29 -16.30 -2.27 0.59
C ILE A 29 -16.65 -0.84 1.04
N PRO A 30 -17.78 -0.63 1.76
CA PRO A 30 -18.11 0.66 2.34
C PRO A 30 -17.00 1.17 3.27
N GLN A 31 -16.68 2.46 3.16
CA GLN A 31 -15.60 3.11 3.92
C GLN A 31 -16.15 4.16 4.89
N ILE A 32 -17.13 3.77 5.71
CA ILE A 32 -17.91 4.68 6.54
C ILE A 32 -17.11 5.13 7.77
N SER A 33 -16.42 4.19 8.41
CA SER A 33 -15.59 4.42 9.59
C SER A 33 -14.10 4.55 9.26
N VAL A 34 -13.33 5.06 10.22
CA VAL A 34 -11.85 5.10 10.13
C VAL A 34 -11.28 3.68 10.07
N ASP A 35 -11.83 2.76 10.85
CA ASP A 35 -11.35 1.37 10.91
C ASP A 35 -11.64 0.60 9.62
N GLU A 36 -12.80 0.82 8.99
CA GLU A 36 -13.11 0.25 7.67
C GLU A 36 -12.19 0.81 6.58
N ARG A 37 -11.92 2.13 6.59
CA ARG A 37 -10.95 2.74 5.69
C ARG A 37 -9.56 2.14 5.85
N LYS A 38 -9.13 1.94 7.09
CA LYS A 38 -7.85 1.31 7.42
C LYS A 38 -7.78 -0.13 6.91
N GLN A 39 -8.80 -0.94 7.18
CA GLN A 39 -8.86 -2.32 6.68
C GLN A 39 -8.88 -2.37 5.15
N GLY A 40 -9.62 -1.48 4.48
CA GLY A 40 -9.62 -1.35 3.03
C GLY A 40 -8.23 -1.01 2.50
N LYS A 41 -7.51 -0.08 3.13
CA LYS A 41 -6.14 0.27 2.77
C LYS A 41 -5.16 -0.87 2.97
N ILE A 42 -5.25 -1.61 4.08
CA ILE A 42 -4.43 -2.81 4.31
C ILE A 42 -4.64 -3.85 3.20
N LYS A 43 -5.90 -4.14 2.84
CA LYS A 43 -6.21 -5.06 1.74
C LYS A 43 -5.68 -4.57 0.40
N MET A 44 -5.79 -3.28 0.11
CA MET A 44 -5.20 -2.71 -1.10
C MET A 44 -3.67 -2.83 -1.11
N MET A 45 -3.00 -2.66 0.03
CA MET A 45 -1.55 -2.86 0.11
C MET A 45 -1.15 -4.30 -0.18
N GLU A 46 -1.89 -5.29 0.32
CA GLU A 46 -1.66 -6.69 -0.03
C GLU A 46 -1.73 -6.90 -1.54
N LEU A 47 -2.75 -6.34 -2.21
CA LEU A 47 -2.90 -6.45 -3.65
C LEU A 47 -1.79 -5.75 -4.43
N TYR A 48 -1.36 -4.56 -3.99
CA TYR A 48 -0.22 -3.88 -4.60
C TYR A 48 1.07 -4.68 -4.42
N THR A 49 1.29 -5.27 -3.23
CA THR A 49 2.46 -6.12 -2.99
C THR A 49 2.47 -7.34 -3.89
N GLU A 50 1.31 -7.97 -4.10
CA GLU A 50 1.13 -9.12 -5.01
C GLU A 50 1.40 -8.69 -6.47
N ALA A 51 0.79 -7.60 -6.92
CA ALA A 51 0.91 -7.09 -8.29
C ALA A 51 2.35 -6.71 -8.69
N VAL A 52 3.16 -6.20 -7.75
CA VAL A 52 4.56 -5.81 -8.01
C VAL A 52 5.58 -6.89 -7.62
N GLY A 53 5.12 -8.04 -7.12
CA GLY A 53 5.98 -9.12 -6.63
C GLY A 53 6.84 -8.71 -5.41
N CYS A 54 6.30 -7.86 -4.54
CA CYS A 54 6.98 -7.45 -3.30
C CYS A 54 6.93 -8.60 -2.27
N LYS A 55 8.08 -8.92 -1.69
CA LYS A 55 8.20 -9.99 -0.67
C LYS A 55 8.01 -9.50 0.77
N ARG A 56 7.77 -8.21 0.95
CA ARG A 56 7.76 -7.53 2.26
C ARG A 56 6.41 -6.88 2.55
N VAL A 57 5.36 -7.71 2.48
CA VAL A 57 3.97 -7.27 2.69
C VAL A 57 3.76 -6.68 4.09
N ASP A 58 4.43 -7.23 5.10
CA ASP A 58 4.26 -6.78 6.48
C ASP A 58 4.77 -5.34 6.69
N GLU A 59 5.85 -4.95 5.99
CA GLU A 59 6.34 -3.56 6.00
C GLU A 59 5.27 -2.60 5.46
N ALA A 60 4.61 -2.98 4.35
CA ALA A 60 3.56 -2.17 3.74
C ALA A 60 2.29 -2.08 4.62
N LYS A 61 1.95 -3.16 5.34
CA LYS A 61 0.84 -3.18 6.31
C LYS A 61 1.14 -2.29 7.51
N GLU A 62 2.33 -2.44 8.09
CA GLU A 62 2.80 -1.62 9.22
C GLU A 62 2.79 -0.13 8.85
N PHE A 63 3.14 0.20 7.60
CA PHE A 63 3.09 1.57 7.12
C PHE A 63 1.67 2.15 7.21
N VAL A 64 0.65 1.40 6.74
CA VAL A 64 -0.75 1.83 6.83
C VAL A 64 -1.20 1.98 8.28
N GLU A 65 -0.83 1.02 9.14
CA GLU A 65 -1.09 1.08 10.58
C GLU A 65 -0.56 2.38 11.21
N LYS A 66 0.70 2.73 10.91
CA LYS A 66 1.33 3.97 11.38
C LYS A 66 0.63 5.22 10.85
N VAL A 67 0.30 5.26 9.56
CA VAL A 67 -0.40 6.39 8.95
C VAL A 67 -1.74 6.65 9.65
N PHE A 68 -2.56 5.62 9.84
CA PHE A 68 -3.84 5.76 10.54
C PHE A 68 -3.68 6.13 12.01
N ALA A 69 -2.64 5.64 12.70
CA ALA A 69 -2.32 6.05 14.06
C ALA A 69 -1.95 7.54 14.15
N CYS A 70 -1.20 8.07 13.18
CA CYS A 70 -0.86 9.49 13.10
C CYS A 70 -2.07 10.36 12.77
N MET A 71 -2.90 9.95 11.80
CA MET A 71 -4.15 10.63 11.49
C MET A 71 -5.08 10.74 12.71
N LYS A 72 -5.19 9.66 13.51
CA LYS A 72 -6.00 9.66 14.74
C LYS A 72 -5.50 10.66 15.79
N ARG A 73 -4.21 10.97 15.78
CA ARG A 73 -3.55 11.92 16.70
C ARG A 73 -3.45 13.34 16.13
N GLY A 74 -3.90 13.57 14.89
CA GLY A 74 -3.71 14.85 14.20
C GLY A 74 -2.25 15.17 13.87
N ALA A 75 -1.38 14.15 13.79
CA ALA A 75 0.03 14.32 13.47
C ALA A 75 0.26 14.26 11.95
N GLY A 76 1.26 15.01 11.47
CA GLY A 76 1.73 14.93 10.08
C GLY A 76 2.30 13.55 9.74
N LEU A 77 2.36 13.21 8.45
CA LEU A 77 2.80 11.90 7.96
C LEU A 77 4.27 11.89 7.51
N GLU A 78 4.91 13.05 7.44
CA GLU A 78 6.25 13.27 6.87
C GLU A 78 7.28 12.37 7.56
N HIS A 79 7.25 12.31 8.89
CA HIS A 79 8.16 11.50 9.68
C HIS A 79 8.06 9.99 9.38
N ILE A 80 6.87 9.48 9.04
CA ILE A 80 6.70 8.06 8.67
C ILE A 80 7.31 7.81 7.29
N HIS A 81 7.06 8.71 6.33
CA HIS A 81 7.64 8.60 5.00
C HIS A 81 9.17 8.64 5.07
N ASP A 82 9.74 9.56 5.85
CA ASP A 82 11.19 9.69 6.04
C ASP A 82 11.79 8.47 6.73
N GLU A 83 11.11 7.93 7.75
CA GLU A 83 11.53 6.69 8.43
C GLU A 83 11.67 5.54 7.43
N TYR A 84 10.62 5.30 6.63
CA TYR A 84 10.58 4.19 5.68
C TYR A 84 11.55 4.37 4.52
N ALA A 85 11.70 5.60 4.02
CA ALA A 85 12.69 5.93 2.99
C ALA A 85 14.11 5.69 3.48
N THR A 86 14.44 6.16 4.70
CA THR A 86 15.77 6.02 5.30
C THR A 86 16.12 4.55 5.56
N LYS A 87 15.16 3.78 6.08
CA LYS A 87 15.33 2.35 6.38
C LYS A 87 15.19 1.45 5.14
N LYS A 88 14.89 2.01 3.96
CA LYS A 88 14.65 1.26 2.71
C LYS A 88 13.58 0.17 2.88
N LEU A 89 12.47 0.53 3.52
CA LEU A 89 11.31 -0.35 3.75
C LEU A 89 10.27 -0.16 2.64
N CYS A 90 9.61 -1.23 2.24
CA CYS A 90 8.54 -1.20 1.23
C CYS A 90 7.29 -0.55 1.83
N HIS A 91 6.68 0.39 1.11
CA HIS A 91 5.54 1.16 1.61
C HIS A 91 4.77 1.84 0.49
N SER A 92 3.65 2.48 0.87
CA SER A 92 2.81 3.28 -0.02
C SER A 92 2.89 4.76 0.33
N PRO A 93 3.81 5.53 -0.28
CA PRO A 93 3.82 6.96 -0.06
C PRO A 93 2.51 7.59 -0.53
N LEU A 94 2.02 8.60 0.19
CA LEU A 94 0.76 9.30 -0.13
C LEU A 94 -0.49 8.39 -0.19
N GLY A 95 -0.39 7.14 0.29
CA GLY A 95 -1.49 6.20 0.48
C GLY A 95 -2.03 5.52 -0.77
N ASN A 96 -1.50 5.83 -1.96
CA ASN A 96 -1.94 5.28 -3.25
C ASN A 96 -0.80 4.86 -4.20
N ASP A 97 0.40 5.42 -4.03
CA ASP A 97 1.60 4.96 -4.76
C ASP A 97 2.20 3.73 -4.07
N TYR A 98 3.17 3.06 -4.68
CA TYR A 98 3.94 2.00 -4.02
C TYR A 98 5.43 2.12 -4.29
N VAL A 99 6.24 1.94 -3.25
CA VAL A 99 7.71 1.92 -3.30
C VAL A 99 8.20 0.56 -2.81
N CYS A 100 8.92 -0.15 -3.67
CA CYS A 100 9.51 -1.46 -3.37
C CYS A 100 11.04 -1.37 -3.31
N PHE A 101 11.60 -1.83 -2.20
CA PHE A 101 13.04 -1.98 -1.99
C PHE A 101 13.51 -3.43 -2.06
N CYS A 102 12.63 -4.38 -2.36
CA CYS A 102 13.05 -5.75 -2.64
C CYS A 102 14.04 -5.80 -3.81
N GLU A 103 15.06 -6.65 -3.68
CA GLU A 103 15.94 -6.99 -4.79
C GLU A 103 15.13 -7.58 -5.95
N PRO A 104 15.51 -7.29 -7.21
CA PRO A 104 14.94 -8.00 -8.35
C PRO A 104 15.11 -9.51 -8.16
N ALA A 105 14.11 -10.30 -8.55
CA ALA A 105 14.33 -11.73 -8.69
C ALA A 105 15.41 -11.93 -9.78
N VAL A 106 16.50 -12.62 -9.42
CA VAL A 106 17.58 -13.03 -10.33
C VAL A 106 17.05 -14.10 -11.27
#